data_AF-A0A2H0P753-F1
#
_entry.id   AF-A0A2H0P753-F1
#
_cell.length_a   1.000
_cell.length_b   1.000
_cell.length_c   1.000
_cell.angle_alpha   90.00
_cell.angle_beta   90.00
_cell.angle_gamma   90.00
#
_symmetry.space_group_name_H-M   'P 1'
#
loop_
_entity.id
_entity.type
_entity.pdbx_description
1 polymer ?
#
loop_
_entity_poly.entity_id
_entity_poly.type
_entity_poly.pdbx_seq_one_letter_code
_entity_poly.pdbx_strand_id
1 'polypeptide(L)'
;MDQKQVFTTGEVAGLLHIHQTTVIDWAKKGFVKSYRTPGGHRRIEKESLLMFLHCHKMPIPAELESRNKPAENPALLEHRRPHIIR
;
A
#
# COMPACT_ATOMS: atom_id res chain seq x y z
N MET A 1 -4.42 20.94 3.43
CA MET A 1 -5.47 20.18 4.14
C MET A 1 -6.15 19.39 3.04
N ASP A 2 -6.00 18.09 2.83
CA ASP A 2 -5.83 16.94 3.70
C ASP A 2 -5.04 15.91 2.88
N GLN A 3 -3.83 15.56 3.32
CA GLN A 3 -3.02 14.57 2.62
C GLN A 3 -3.43 13.22 3.16
N LYS A 4 -4.17 12.45 2.36
CA LYS A 4 -4.66 11.10 2.66
C LYS A 4 -3.68 10.35 3.57
N GLN A 5 -3.98 10.33 4.86
CA GLN A 5 -3.06 9.84 5.91
C GLN A 5 -3.02 8.30 5.95
N VAL A 6 -3.95 7.65 5.26
CA VAL A 6 -4.16 6.20 5.31
C VAL A 6 -4.30 5.61 3.92
N PHE A 7 -3.63 4.48 3.71
CA PHE A 7 -3.69 3.70 2.49
C PHE A 7 -4.38 2.36 2.74
N THR A 8 -5.04 1.84 1.71
CA THR A 8 -5.50 0.46 1.69
C THR A 8 -4.34 -0.50 1.41
N THR A 9 -4.48 -1.76 1.79
CA THR A 9 -3.50 -2.81 1.44
C THR A 9 -3.31 -2.96 -0.08
N GLY A 10 -4.35 -2.68 -0.88
CA GLY A 10 -4.28 -2.70 -2.35
C GLY A 10 -3.51 -1.52 -2.91
N GLU A 11 -3.72 -0.32 -2.39
CA GLU A 11 -2.95 0.87 -2.81
C GLU A 11 -1.46 0.69 -2.54
N VAL A 12 -1.09 0.23 -1.33
CA VAL A 12 0.32 -0.03 -1.00
C VAL A 12 0.93 -1.10 -1.90
N ALA A 13 0.16 -2.16 -2.19
CA ALA A 13 0.60 -3.23 -3.09
C ALA A 13 0.86 -2.73 -4.52
N GLY A 14 -0.04 -1.89 -5.04
CA GLY A 14 0.12 -1.27 -6.36
C GLY A 14 1.32 -0.32 -6.41
N LEU A 15 1.49 0.52 -5.39
CA LEU A 15 2.58 1.50 -5.30
C LEU A 15 3.97 0.85 -5.23
N LEU A 16 4.08 -0.27 -4.51
CA LEU A 16 5.34 -0.99 -4.34
C LEU A 16 5.51 -2.14 -5.36
N HIS A 17 4.54 -2.35 -6.24
CA HIS A 17 4.49 -3.49 -7.17
C HIS A 17 4.70 -4.85 -6.48
N ILE A 18 4.19 -5.01 -5.26
CA ILE A 18 4.25 -6.25 -4.49
C ILE A 18 2.87 -6.88 -4.35
N HIS A 19 2.84 -8.14 -3.93
CA HIS A 19 1.57 -8.81 -3.68
C HIS A 19 0.86 -8.26 -2.44
N GLN A 20 -0.47 -8.11 -2.51
CA GLN A 20 -1.28 -7.58 -1.40
C GLN A 20 -1.14 -8.41 -0.12
N THR A 21 -0.91 -9.73 -0.22
CA THR A 21 -0.70 -10.58 0.97
C THR A 21 0.54 -10.19 1.74
N THR A 22 1.59 -9.70 1.07
CA THR A 22 2.83 -9.22 1.71
C THR A 22 2.52 -8.01 2.59
N VAL A 23 1.72 -7.07 2.08
CA VAL A 23 1.27 -5.90 2.84
C VAL A 23 0.37 -6.31 4.02
N ILE A 24 -0.53 -7.27 3.80
CA ILE A 24 -1.37 -7.83 4.87
C ILE A 24 -0.51 -8.48 5.95
N ASP A 25 0.55 -9.19 5.57
CA ASP A 25 1.49 -9.85 6.48
C ASP A 25 2.26 -8.82 7.32
N TRP A 26 2.78 -7.75 6.70
CA TRP A 26 3.41 -6.63 7.43
C TRP A 26 2.48 -6.05 8.48
N ALA A 27 1.24 -5.86 8.11
CA ALA A 27 0.23 -5.29 8.99
C ALA A 27 -0.24 -6.29 10.07
N LYS A 28 -0.21 -7.62 9.80
CA LYS A 28 -0.47 -8.67 10.81
C LYS A 28 0.68 -8.79 11.81
N LYS A 29 1.92 -8.68 11.33
CA LYS A 29 3.15 -8.74 12.14
C LYS A 29 3.42 -7.46 12.93
N GLY A 30 2.66 -6.39 12.66
CA GLY A 30 2.83 -5.10 13.34
C GLY A 30 4.03 -4.28 12.84
N PHE A 31 4.58 -4.63 11.68
CA PHE A 31 5.65 -3.86 11.05
C PHE A 31 5.19 -2.49 10.58
N VAL A 32 3.91 -2.40 10.19
CA VAL A 32 3.25 -1.14 9.83
C VAL A 32 2.01 -0.96 10.68
N LYS A 33 1.82 0.24 11.24
CA LYS A 33 0.61 0.61 11.96
C LYS A 33 -0.57 0.56 11.01
N SER A 34 -1.58 -0.17 11.45
CA SER A 34 -2.81 -0.33 10.68
C SER A 34 -3.99 -0.59 11.60
N TYR A 35 -5.17 -0.19 11.15
CA TYR A 35 -6.43 -0.46 11.82
C TYR A 35 -7.44 -1.06 10.85
N ARG A 36 -8.47 -1.68 11.39
CA ARG A 36 -9.58 -2.23 10.62
C ARG A 36 -10.79 -1.33 10.75
N THR A 37 -11.47 -1.09 9.64
CA THR A 37 -12.79 -0.46 9.67
C THR A 37 -13.85 -1.49 10.10
N PRO A 38 -15.04 -1.05 10.53
CA PRO A 38 -16.13 -1.98 10.90
C PRO A 38 -16.49 -2.97 9.78
N GLY A 39 -16.30 -2.59 8.50
CA GLY A 39 -16.49 -3.47 7.34
C GLY A 39 -15.33 -4.43 7.04
N GLY A 40 -14.35 -4.55 7.94
CA GLY A 40 -13.23 -5.51 7.82
C GLY A 40 -12.09 -5.04 6.89
N HIS A 41 -12.20 -3.87 6.27
CA HIS A 41 -11.14 -3.34 5.42
C HIS A 41 -9.98 -2.81 6.27
N ARG A 42 -8.74 -3.09 5.84
CA ARG A 42 -7.55 -2.61 6.53
C ARG A 42 -7.14 -1.23 6.00
N ARG A 43 -6.67 -0.38 6.92
CA ARG A 43 -6.10 0.95 6.67
C ARG A 43 -4.71 0.99 7.27
N ILE A 44 -3.72 1.42 6.50
CA ILE A 44 -2.31 1.49 6.88
C ILE A 44 -1.92 2.96 6.95
N GLU A 45 -1.28 3.37 8.03
CA GLU A 45 -0.83 4.75 8.19
C GLU A 45 0.35 5.05 7.27
N LYS A 46 0.29 6.18 6.56
CA LYS A 46 1.36 6.65 5.65
C LYS A 46 2.70 6.76 6.36
N GLU A 47 2.71 7.39 7.53
CA GLU A 47 3.94 7.64 8.29
C GLU A 47 4.62 6.36 8.74
N SER A 48 3.85 5.40 9.26
CA SER A 48 4.40 4.11 9.66
C SER A 48 4.90 3.29 8.47
N LEU A 49 4.22 3.37 7.31
CA LEU A 49 4.66 2.71 6.09
C LEU A 49 5.98 3.31 5.58
N LEU A 50 6.10 4.63 5.55
CA LEU A 50 7.33 5.33 5.15
C LEU A 50 8.51 4.96 6.06
N MET A 51 8.29 4.97 7.38
CA MET A 51 9.32 4.62 8.35
C MET A 51 9.78 3.17 8.18
N PHE A 52 8.85 2.26 7.92
CA PHE A 52 9.16 0.86 7.61
C PHE A 52 9.99 0.73 6.32
N LEU A 53 9.57 1.40 5.23
CA LEU A 53 10.31 1.37 3.96
C LEU A 53 11.74 1.90 4.11
N HIS A 54 11.89 3.02 4.83
CA HIS A 54 13.19 3.63 5.09
C HIS A 54 14.09 2.72 5.94
N CYS A 55 13.55 2.11 7.00
CA CYS A 55 14.29 1.19 7.87
C CYS A 55 14.76 -0.07 7.12
N HIS A 56 13.94 -0.56 6.18
CA HIS A 56 14.24 -1.74 5.38
C HIS A 56 15.01 -1.44 4.08
N LYS A 57 15.42 -0.18 3.85
CA LYS A 57 16.10 0.28 2.62
C LYS A 57 15.35 -0.13 1.34
N MET A 58 14.02 -0.12 1.39
CA MET A 58 13.17 -0.40 0.24
C MET A 58 12.99 0.85 -0.62
N PRO A 59 12.85 0.70 -1.96
CA PRO A 59 12.57 1.83 -2.84
C PRO A 59 11.22 2.45 -2.48
N ILE A 60 11.23 3.73 -2.16
CA ILE A 60 10.02 4.49 -1.82
C ILE A 60 9.47 5.09 -3.12
N PRO A 61 8.24 4.74 -3.53
CA PRO A 61 7.63 5.34 -4.72
C PRO A 61 7.39 6.83 -4.48
N ALA A 62 7.63 7.63 -5.52
CA ALA A 62 7.50 9.09 -5.48
C ALA A 62 6.10 9.57 -5.05
N GLU A 63 5.07 8.74 -5.26
CA GLU A 63 3.69 8.98 -4.80
C GLU A 63 3.59 9.03 -3.26
N LEU A 64 4.42 8.26 -2.54
CA LEU A 64 4.49 8.30 -1.08
C LEU A 64 5.32 9.50 -0.59
N GLU A 65 6.38 9.87 -1.32
CA GLU A 65 7.26 10.99 -0.97
C GLU A 65 6.65 12.37 -1.28
N SER A 66 5.82 12.49 -2.32
CA SER A 66 5.34 13.79 -2.76
C SER A 66 4.38 14.39 -1.74
N ARG A 67 4.77 15.58 -1.25
CA ARG A 67 3.93 16.46 -0.45
C ARG A 67 2.83 17.12 -1.29
N ASN A 68 2.78 16.93 -2.61
CA ASN A 68 1.71 17.42 -3.48
C ASN A 68 1.82 16.82 -4.90
N LYS A 69 1.01 15.80 -5.21
CA LYS A 69 0.49 15.55 -6.57
C LYS A 69 -0.68 14.57 -6.45
N PRO A 70 -1.88 14.91 -6.97
CA PRO A 70 -2.96 13.94 -7.07
C PRO A 70 -2.55 12.84 -8.04
N ALA A 71 -2.79 11.60 -7.63
CA ALA A 71 -2.49 10.39 -8.38
C ALA A 71 -2.86 10.55 -9.85
N GLU A 72 -1.86 10.46 -10.71
CA GLU A 72 -2.09 10.19 -12.13
C GLU A 72 -2.72 8.81 -12.20
N ASN A 73 -4.00 8.78 -12.59
CA ASN A 73 -4.80 7.58 -12.72
C ASN A 73 -4.52 6.93 -14.09
N PRO A 74 -3.95 5.74 -14.16
CA PRO A 74 -4.22 4.86 -15.28
C PRO A 74 -5.22 3.81 -14.79
N ALA A 75 -6.36 3.73 -15.46
CA ALA A 75 -7.32 2.65 -15.36
C ALA A 75 -6.75 1.29 -15.86
N LEU A 76 -5.56 0.87 -15.41
CA LEU A 76 -4.79 -0.26 -15.94
C LEU A 76 -4.12 -1.12 -14.84
N LEU A 77 -4.93 -1.72 -13.96
CA LEU A 77 -4.66 -3.13 -13.61
C LEU A 77 -5.98 -3.91 -13.52
N GLU A 78 -6.88 -3.60 -14.45
CA GLU A 78 -8.05 -4.38 -14.78
C GLU A 78 -7.59 -5.74 -15.36
N HIS A 79 -8.14 -6.81 -14.79
CA HIS A 79 -8.37 -8.11 -15.42
C HIS A 79 -7.34 -8.67 -16.41
N ARG A 80 -6.39 -9.44 -15.89
CA ARG A 80 -5.98 -10.70 -16.52
C ARG A 80 -5.69 -11.77 -15.46
N ARG A 81 -6.75 -12.48 -15.04
CA ARG A 81 -6.61 -13.91 -14.73
C ARG A 81 -6.56 -14.64 -16.08
N PRO A 82 -5.37 -15.07 -16.50
CA PRO A 82 -5.17 -16.48 -16.85
C PRO A 82 -3.80 -16.94 -16.31
N HIS A 83 -3.47 -18.19 -16.03
CA HIS A 83 -4.12 -19.49 -15.94
C HIS A 83 -3.07 -20.35 -15.20
N ILE A 84 -3.51 -21.35 -14.42
CA ILE A 84 -2.83 -22.64 -14.17
C ILE A 84 -1.28 -22.66 -14.10
N ILE A 85 -0.76 -23.10 -12.95
CA ILE A 85 0.35 -24.07 -12.95
C ILE A 85 0.00 -25.20 -11.95
N ARG A 86 -0.47 -26.29 -12.55
CA ARG A 86 -0.64 -27.68 -12.09
C ARG A 86 -1.61 -27.99 -10.94
#